data_AF-A0A1E3QDN7-F1
#
_entry.id   AF-A0A1E3QDN7-F1
#
_cell.length_a   1.000
_cell.length_b   1.000
_cell.length_c   1.000
_cell.angle_alpha   90.00
_cell.angle_beta   90.00
_cell.angle_gamma   90.00
#
_symmetry.space_group_name_H-M   'P 1'
#
loop_
_entity.id
_entity.type
_entity.pdbx_description
1 polymer ?
#
loop_
_entity_poly.entity_id
_entity_poly.type
_entity_poly.pdbx_seq_one_letter_code
_entity_poly.pdbx_strand_id
1 'polypeptide(L)'
;MNVIEWVFGRSQTPQERLRKHQRALEKAQRELDRERQKLEQQEKKLIADIKRSAKANQIGACKIQAKDLVRTRKYTQKFYQMRTQLQAVSLRIQTVRSNEQMMQSMKGATRLLGSMNRSMNLPALQKIAMDFERESDIMDQRQEMMDDAVDDVMEDDEEESEEVVNQVLDEIGIDLSQALGETPNGLSVKTTEGEQESLRL
;
A
#
# COMPACT_ATOMS: atom_id res chain seq x y z
N MET A 1 -40.06 -12.09 27.69
CA MET A 1 -38.69 -12.46 27.26
C MET A 1 -38.82 -13.64 26.31
N ASN A 2 -38.38 -13.49 25.06
CA ASN A 2 -38.68 -14.41 23.96
C ASN A 2 -37.75 -15.64 23.95
N VAL A 3 -38.30 -16.81 24.21
CA VAL A 3 -37.67 -18.15 24.06
C VAL A 3 -37.18 -18.45 22.63
N ILE A 4 -37.73 -17.75 21.63
CA ILE A 4 -37.33 -17.87 20.21
C ILE A 4 -35.92 -17.28 19.98
N GLU A 5 -35.49 -16.29 20.77
CA GLU A 5 -34.14 -15.70 20.63
C GLU A 5 -33.02 -16.64 21.09
N TRP A 6 -33.31 -17.60 21.98
CA TRP A 6 -32.32 -18.54 22.52
C TRP A 6 -32.01 -19.70 21.56
N VAL A 7 -32.99 -20.13 20.75
CA VAL A 7 -32.86 -21.29 19.85
C VAL A 7 -32.28 -20.91 18.48
N PHE A 8 -32.55 -19.72 17.97
CA PHE A 8 -32.14 -19.35 16.60
C PHE A 8 -30.90 -18.46 16.51
N GLY A 9 -30.34 -18.02 17.64
CA GLY A 9 -29.30 -17.01 17.67
C GLY A 9 -29.85 -15.67 17.16
N ARG A 10 -29.62 -14.58 17.90
CA ARG A 10 -30.08 -13.25 17.45
C ARG A 10 -29.53 -12.98 16.05
N SER A 11 -30.42 -12.85 15.07
CA SER A 11 -30.06 -12.34 13.75
C SER A 11 -29.44 -10.95 13.96
N GLN A 12 -28.14 -10.83 13.69
CA GLN A 12 -27.44 -9.56 13.91
C GLN A 12 -28.15 -8.45 13.13
N THR A 13 -28.46 -7.38 13.82
CA THR A 13 -29.04 -6.21 13.17
C THR A 13 -28.03 -5.64 12.16
N PRO A 14 -28.48 -4.96 11.08
CA PRO A 14 -27.57 -4.27 10.16
C PRO A 14 -26.55 -3.37 10.86
N GLN A 15 -26.94 -2.72 11.96
CA GLN A 15 -26.10 -1.87 12.80
C GLN A 15 -25.04 -2.66 13.56
N GLU A 16 -25.38 -3.84 14.10
CA GLU A 16 -24.42 -4.73 14.75
C GLU A 16 -23.40 -5.29 13.74
N ARG A 17 -23.85 -5.64 12.53
CA ARG A 17 -22.96 -6.07 11.44
C ARG A 17 -21.98 -4.96 11.05
N LEU A 18 -22.46 -3.73 10.80
CA LEU A 18 -21.62 -2.56 10.51
C LEU A 18 -20.57 -2.32 11.60
N ARG A 19 -20.95 -2.37 12.89
CA ARG A 19 -20.02 -2.24 14.02
C ARG A 19 -19.00 -3.37 14.06
N LYS A 20 -19.40 -4.61 13.78
CA LYS A 20 -18.51 -5.77 13.74
C LYS A 20 -17.48 -5.63 12.61
N HIS A 21 -17.91 -5.21 11.42
CA HIS A 21 -17.01 -4.97 10.29
C HIS A 21 -16.05 -3.80 10.55
N GLN A 22 -16.52 -2.69 11.14
CA GLN A 22 -15.65 -1.58 11.54
C GLN A 22 -14.52 -2.04 12.49
N ARG A 23 -14.85 -2.84 13.52
CA ARG A 23 -13.85 -3.41 14.43
C ARG A 23 -12.88 -4.36 13.73
N ALA A 24 -13.37 -5.16 12.78
CA ALA A 24 -12.54 -6.05 11.99
C ALA A 24 -11.54 -5.26 11.13
N LEU A 25 -11.98 -4.17 10.50
CA LEU A 25 -11.12 -3.27 9.72
C LEU A 25 -10.07 -2.59 10.60
N GLU A 26 -10.44 -2.07 11.77
CA GLU A 26 -9.47 -1.48 12.72
C GLU A 26 -8.43 -2.51 13.22
N LYS A 27 -8.83 -3.78 13.34
CA LYS A 27 -7.90 -4.86 13.69
C LYS A 27 -6.95 -5.14 12.53
N ALA A 28 -7.47 -5.25 11.31
CA ALA A 28 -6.67 -5.47 10.11
C ALA A 28 -5.68 -4.32 9.87
N GLN A 29 -6.09 -3.06 10.05
CA GLN A 29 -5.19 -1.90 9.98
C GLN A 29 -4.01 -2.02 10.94
N ARG A 30 -4.28 -2.38 12.21
CA ARG A 30 -3.22 -2.58 13.22
C ARG A 30 -2.30 -3.76 12.88
N GLU A 31 -2.82 -4.79 12.25
CA GLU A 31 -2.03 -5.94 11.80
C GLU A 31 -1.12 -5.56 10.62
N LEU A 32 -1.64 -4.81 9.64
CA LEU A 32 -0.84 -4.25 8.55
C LEU A 32 0.27 -3.33 9.08
N ASP A 33 -0.02 -2.45 10.04
CA ASP A 33 0.99 -1.56 10.64
C ASP A 33 2.10 -2.36 11.36
N ARG A 34 1.75 -3.46 12.04
CA ARG A 34 2.74 -4.34 12.68
C ARG A 34 3.61 -5.05 11.66
N GLU A 35 3.01 -5.57 10.60
CA GLU A 35 3.76 -6.27 9.55
C GLU A 35 4.69 -5.32 8.80
N ARG A 36 4.21 -4.11 8.50
CA ARG A 36 5.02 -3.02 7.95
C ARG A 36 6.23 -2.71 8.83
N GLN A 37 6.04 -2.57 10.14
CA GLN A 37 7.16 -2.32 11.06
C GLN A 37 8.20 -3.44 11.07
N LYS A 38 7.79 -4.71 10.88
CA LYS A 38 8.75 -5.82 10.73
C LYS A 38 9.53 -5.71 9.42
N LEU A 39 8.85 -5.38 8.31
CA LEU A 39 9.49 -5.16 7.02
C LEU A 39 10.48 -4.00 7.06
N GLU A 40 10.14 -2.88 7.70
CA GLU A 40 11.04 -1.73 7.90
C GLU A 40 12.28 -2.12 8.75
N GLN A 41 12.12 -3.02 9.73
CA GLN A 41 13.27 -3.56 10.49
C GLN A 41 14.13 -4.51 9.65
N GLN A 42 13.51 -5.34 8.81
CA GLN A 42 14.21 -6.22 7.88
C GLN A 42 14.96 -5.41 6.83
N GLU A 43 14.38 -4.34 6.31
CA GLU A 43 15.03 -3.40 5.40
C GLU A 43 16.31 -2.84 6.00
N LYS A 44 16.27 -2.36 7.25
CA LYS A 44 17.46 -1.85 7.97
C LYS A 44 18.55 -2.92 8.13
N LYS A 45 18.16 -4.18 8.38
CA LYS A 45 19.11 -5.31 8.47
C LYS A 45 19.73 -5.60 7.11
N LEU A 46 18.92 -5.67 6.05
CA LEU A 46 19.40 -5.87 4.68
C LEU A 46 20.39 -4.78 4.27
N ILE A 47 20.12 -3.50 4.56
CA ILE A 47 21.05 -2.41 4.29
C ILE A 47 22.39 -2.63 5.01
N ALA A 48 22.37 -3.05 6.27
CA ALA A 48 23.59 -3.33 7.03
C ALA A 48 24.36 -4.54 6.47
N ASP A 49 23.65 -5.58 6.03
CA ASP A 49 24.24 -6.79 5.44
C ASP A 49 24.83 -6.51 4.06
N ILE A 50 24.15 -5.73 3.21
CA ILE A 50 24.66 -5.28 1.90
C ILE A 50 25.96 -4.49 2.11
N LYS A 51 26.00 -3.55 3.07
CA LYS A 51 27.23 -2.81 3.41
C LYS A 51 28.37 -3.72 3.87
N ARG A 52 28.06 -4.80 4.59
CA ARG A 52 29.06 -5.78 5.04
C ARG A 52 29.59 -6.61 3.88
N SER A 53 28.70 -7.13 3.03
CA SER A 53 29.05 -7.91 1.83
C SER A 53 29.89 -7.08 0.86
N ALA A 54 29.58 -5.79 0.71
CA ALA A 54 30.33 -4.87 -0.14
C ALA A 54 31.77 -4.67 0.36
N LYS A 55 31.94 -4.43 1.67
CA LYS A 55 33.28 -4.34 2.29
C LYS A 55 34.09 -5.64 2.20
N ALA A 56 33.41 -6.78 2.16
CA ALA A 56 34.03 -8.09 1.95
C ALA A 56 34.31 -8.41 0.47
N ASN A 57 34.05 -7.48 -0.45
CA ASN A 57 34.18 -7.63 -1.89
C ASN A 57 33.35 -8.79 -2.48
N GLN A 58 32.22 -9.13 -1.85
CA GLN A 58 31.32 -10.21 -2.28
C GLN A 58 30.23 -9.66 -3.21
N ILE A 59 30.60 -9.31 -4.44
CA ILE A 59 29.71 -8.64 -5.40
C ILE A 59 28.45 -9.46 -5.74
N GLY A 60 28.58 -10.78 -5.87
CA GLY A 60 27.43 -11.66 -6.12
C GLY A 60 26.40 -11.64 -4.98
N ALA A 61 26.87 -11.68 -3.73
CA ALA A 61 26.00 -11.57 -2.55
C ALA A 61 25.34 -10.19 -2.46
N CYS A 62 26.09 -9.11 -2.76
CA CYS A 62 25.55 -7.76 -2.78
C CYS A 62 24.39 -7.61 -3.77
N LYS A 63 24.53 -8.13 -4.99
CA LYS A 63 23.47 -8.06 -6.01
C LYS A 63 22.20 -8.79 -5.59
N ILE A 64 22.33 -9.98 -4.98
CA ILE A 64 21.18 -10.75 -4.49
C ILE A 64 20.49 -10.00 -3.34
N GLN A 65 21.27 -9.54 -2.36
CA GLN A 65 20.74 -8.81 -1.20
C GLN A 65 20.10 -7.46 -1.61
N ALA A 66 20.63 -6.80 -2.63
CA ALA A 66 20.04 -5.58 -3.18
C ALA A 66 18.70 -5.83 -3.88
N LYS A 67 18.55 -6.95 -4.62
CA LYS A 67 17.24 -7.38 -5.15
C LYS A 67 16.24 -7.61 -4.01
N ASP A 68 16.64 -8.31 -2.95
CA ASP A 68 15.78 -8.52 -1.78
C ASP A 68 15.39 -7.21 -1.07
N LEU A 69 16.29 -6.23 -1.07
CA LEU A 69 16.02 -4.89 -0.54
C LEU A 69 14.96 -4.15 -1.38
N VAL A 70 15.08 -4.17 -2.71
CA VAL A 70 14.09 -3.58 -3.63
C VAL A 70 12.71 -4.21 -3.40
N ARG A 71 12.64 -5.53 -3.33
CA ARG A 71 11.38 -6.27 -3.01
C ARG A 71 10.80 -5.83 -1.67
N THR A 72 11.64 -5.76 -0.65
CA THR A 72 11.21 -5.36 0.70
C THR A 72 10.62 -3.95 0.70
N ARG A 73 11.26 -3.00 0.01
CA ARG A 73 10.74 -1.62 -0.16
C ARG A 73 9.40 -1.59 -0.91
N LYS A 74 9.26 -2.34 -2.01
CA LYS A 74 7.99 -2.47 -2.75
C LYS A 74 6.89 -3.03 -1.87
N TYR A 75 7.17 -4.06 -1.07
CA TYR A 75 6.22 -4.58 -0.10
C TYR A 75 5.83 -3.53 0.95
N THR A 76 6.79 -2.83 1.56
CA THR A 76 6.51 -1.74 2.51
C THR A 76 5.56 -0.69 1.91
N GLN A 77 5.79 -0.27 0.66
CA GLN A 77 4.91 0.65 -0.07
C GLN A 77 3.50 0.07 -0.29
N LYS A 78 3.41 -1.20 -0.71
CA LYS A 78 2.12 -1.90 -0.86
C LYS A 78 1.34 -1.96 0.46
N PHE A 79 2.01 -2.20 1.59
CA PHE A 79 1.39 -2.14 2.92
C PHE A 79 0.88 -0.73 3.27
N TYR A 80 1.58 0.34 2.89
CA TYR A 80 1.09 1.72 3.04
C TYR A 80 -0.18 1.99 2.23
N GLN A 81 -0.23 1.50 0.99
CA GLN A 81 -1.40 1.62 0.12
C GLN A 81 -2.59 0.85 0.70
N MET A 82 -2.40 -0.43 1.05
CA MET A 82 -3.45 -1.26 1.66
C MET A 82 -3.99 -0.67 2.96
N ARG A 83 -3.11 -0.14 3.84
CA ARG A 83 -3.54 0.55 5.07
C ARG A 83 -4.43 1.76 4.76
N THR A 84 -4.08 2.52 3.73
CA THR A 84 -4.83 3.70 3.30
C THR A 84 -6.18 3.32 2.69
N GLN A 85 -6.24 2.27 1.88
CA GLN A 85 -7.49 1.71 1.37
C GLN A 85 -8.41 1.24 2.51
N LEU A 86 -7.89 0.50 3.49
CA LEU A 86 -8.67 0.10 4.66
C LEU A 86 -9.16 1.31 5.48
N GLN A 87 -8.38 2.39 5.54
CA GLN A 87 -8.80 3.62 6.19
C GLN A 87 -9.95 4.30 5.43
N ALA A 88 -9.89 4.33 4.09
CA ALA A 88 -10.96 4.87 3.25
C ALA A 88 -12.27 4.07 3.44
N VAL A 89 -12.20 2.73 3.44
CA VAL A 89 -13.37 1.87 3.69
C VAL A 89 -13.94 2.10 5.09
N SER A 90 -13.09 2.25 6.11
CA SER A 90 -13.54 2.56 7.48
C SER A 90 -14.28 3.89 7.55
N LEU A 91 -13.79 4.91 6.84
CA LEU A 91 -14.44 6.22 6.76
C LEU A 91 -15.80 6.11 6.04
N ARG A 92 -15.88 5.36 4.93
CA ARG A 92 -17.15 5.14 4.21
C ARG A 92 -18.19 4.45 5.10
N ILE A 93 -17.78 3.45 5.89
CA ILE A 93 -18.64 2.80 6.88
C ILE A 93 -19.12 3.78 7.96
N GLN A 94 -18.25 4.68 8.42
CA GLN A 94 -18.62 5.71 9.37
C GLN A 94 -19.67 6.67 8.78
N THR A 95 -19.51 7.07 7.52
CA THR A 95 -20.49 7.90 6.79
C THR A 95 -21.84 7.19 6.68
N VAL A 96 -21.86 5.93 6.25
CA VAL A 96 -23.09 5.11 6.16
C VAL A 96 -23.80 5.05 7.52
N ARG A 97 -23.05 4.86 8.61
CA ARG A 97 -23.61 4.82 9.97
C ARG A 97 -24.24 6.16 10.37
N SER A 98 -23.61 7.28 10.06
CA SER A 98 -24.15 8.62 10.33
C SER A 98 -25.41 8.89 9.51
N ASN A 99 -25.43 8.50 8.24
CA ASN A 99 -26.60 8.62 7.37
C ASN A 99 -27.77 7.79 7.88
N GLU A 100 -27.53 6.55 8.32
CA GLU A 100 -28.56 5.69 8.94
C GLU A 100 -29.16 6.34 10.19
N GLN A 101 -28.32 6.89 11.09
CA GLN A 101 -28.79 7.56 12.30
C GLN A 101 -29.62 8.82 11.98
N MET A 102 -29.21 9.57 10.95
CA MET A 102 -29.96 10.72 10.44
C MET A 102 -31.31 10.28 9.88
N MET A 103 -31.37 9.25 9.03
CA MET A 103 -32.62 8.70 8.49
C MET A 103 -33.55 8.20 9.60
N GLN A 104 -33.03 7.52 10.63
CA GLN A 104 -33.84 7.09 11.78
C GLN A 104 -34.45 8.28 12.52
N SER A 105 -33.68 9.35 12.69
CA SER A 105 -34.11 10.58 13.35
C SER A 105 -35.16 11.32 12.51
N MET A 106 -34.94 11.42 11.20
CA MET A 106 -35.91 11.98 10.24
C MET A 106 -37.19 11.17 10.17
N LYS A 107 -37.12 9.84 10.25
CA LYS A 107 -38.30 8.96 10.32
C LYS A 107 -39.09 9.18 11.61
N GLY A 108 -38.41 9.35 12.74
CA GLY A 108 -39.03 9.71 14.03
C GLY A 108 -39.70 11.07 13.99
N ALA A 109 -39.00 12.09 13.49
CA ALA A 109 -39.52 13.44 13.30
C ALA A 109 -40.70 13.48 12.31
N THR A 110 -40.62 12.74 11.20
CA THR A 110 -41.72 12.61 10.21
C THR A 110 -42.93 11.92 10.81
N ARG A 111 -42.75 10.89 11.65
CA ARG A 111 -43.86 10.25 12.36
C ARG A 111 -44.51 11.21 13.36
N LEU A 112 -43.71 11.96 14.12
CA LEU A 112 -44.20 12.98 15.04
C LEU A 112 -44.93 14.10 14.30
N LEU A 113 -44.36 14.62 13.21
CA LEU A 113 -45.00 15.61 12.35
C LEU A 113 -46.28 15.06 11.72
N GLY A 114 -46.28 13.84 11.16
CA GLY A 114 -47.47 13.20 10.61
C GLY A 114 -48.56 12.96 11.66
N SER A 115 -48.18 12.70 12.91
CA SER A 115 -49.13 12.59 14.03
C SER A 115 -49.64 13.95 14.52
N MET A 116 -48.85 15.02 14.37
CA MET A 116 -49.24 16.41 14.71
C MET A 116 -49.94 17.13 13.56
N ASN A 117 -49.93 16.58 12.34
CA ASN A 117 -50.28 17.34 11.14
C ASN A 117 -50.91 16.44 10.05
N ARG A 118 -52.20 16.11 10.22
CA ARG A 118 -53.08 15.67 9.12
C ARG A 118 -53.33 16.78 8.06
N SER A 119 -52.56 17.87 8.07
CA SER A 119 -52.83 19.10 7.32
C SER A 119 -51.63 19.79 6.65
N MET A 120 -50.47 19.16 6.44
CA MET A 120 -49.39 19.80 5.66
C MET A 120 -48.45 18.80 4.95
N ASN A 121 -48.51 18.88 3.61
CA ASN A 121 -47.56 18.51 2.55
C ASN A 121 -46.59 17.32 2.72
N LEU A 122 -47.12 16.10 2.60
CA LEU A 122 -46.37 14.89 2.22
C LEU A 122 -45.50 14.98 0.93
N PRO A 123 -45.85 15.76 -0.12
CA PRO A 123 -45.08 15.77 -1.37
C PRO A 123 -43.65 16.34 -1.25
N ALA A 124 -43.42 17.29 -0.33
CA ALA A 124 -42.10 17.90 -0.16
C ALA A 124 -41.09 16.91 0.47
N LEU A 125 -41.55 16.05 1.38
CA LEU A 125 -40.71 15.04 2.01
C LEU A 125 -40.32 13.93 1.02
N GLN A 126 -41.26 13.54 0.15
CA GLN A 126 -41.02 12.55 -0.90
C GLN A 126 -39.99 13.05 -1.93
N LYS A 127 -40.03 14.34 -2.25
CA LYS A 127 -39.04 15.00 -3.11
C LYS A 127 -37.64 15.01 -2.48
N ILE A 128 -37.54 15.32 -1.18
CA ILE A 128 -36.25 15.32 -0.46
C ILE A 128 -35.63 13.91 -0.43
N ALA A 129 -36.44 12.86 -0.27
CA ALA A 129 -35.94 11.49 -0.32
C ALA A 129 -35.42 11.10 -1.73
N MET A 130 -36.15 11.46 -2.78
CA MET A 130 -35.73 11.23 -4.17
C MET A 130 -34.48 12.03 -4.56
N ASP A 131 -34.39 13.28 -4.13
CA ASP A 131 -33.22 14.12 -4.41
C ASP A 131 -31.98 13.61 -3.65
N PHE A 132 -32.16 13.06 -2.44
CA PHE A 132 -31.08 12.40 -1.70
C PHE A 132 -30.59 11.10 -2.36
N GLU A 133 -31.51 10.26 -2.83
CA GLU A 133 -31.18 9.02 -3.54
C GLU A 133 -30.37 9.31 -4.81
N ARG A 134 -30.79 10.31 -5.59
CA ARG A 134 -30.06 10.75 -6.79
C ARG A 134 -28.65 11.27 -6.49
N GLU A 135 -28.50 12.10 -5.44
CA GLU A 135 -27.19 12.65 -5.07
C GLU A 135 -26.25 11.56 -4.52
N SER A 136 -26.81 10.57 -3.80
CA SER A 136 -26.07 9.40 -3.31
C SER A 136 -25.53 8.55 -4.46
N ASP A 137 -26.36 8.27 -5.47
CA ASP A 137 -25.96 7.48 -6.65
C ASP A 137 -24.85 8.18 -7.46
N ILE A 138 -24.93 9.50 -7.60
CA ILE A 138 -23.88 10.30 -8.25
C ILE A 138 -22.56 10.22 -7.47
N MET A 139 -22.64 10.20 -6.14
CA MET A 139 -21.47 10.08 -5.28
C MET A 139 -20.81 8.70 -5.40
N ASP A 140 -21.61 7.63 -5.49
CA ASP A 140 -21.13 6.27 -5.64
C ASP A 140 -20.47 6.03 -7.02
N GLN A 141 -21.05 6.56 -8.10
CA GLN A 141 -20.42 6.52 -9.44
C GLN A 141 -19.10 7.29 -9.51
N ARG A 142 -19.00 8.44 -8.84
CA ARG A 142 -17.73 9.19 -8.77
C ARG A 142 -16.64 8.43 -8.02
N GLN A 143 -17.03 7.59 -7.06
CA GLN A 143 -16.08 6.77 -6.33
C GLN A 143 -15.55 5.61 -7.18
N GLU A 144 -16.41 4.96 -8.00
CA GLU A 144 -15.98 3.94 -8.96
C GLU A 144 -15.02 4.51 -10.03
N MET A 145 -15.34 5.67 -10.62
CA MET A 145 -14.44 6.33 -11.58
C MET A 145 -13.10 6.75 -10.98
N MET A 146 -13.06 6.98 -9.65
CA MET A 146 -11.83 7.32 -8.94
C MET A 146 -11.00 6.07 -8.62
N ASP A 147 -11.62 4.93 -8.32
CA ASP A 147 -10.93 3.65 -8.10
C ASP A 147 -10.34 3.12 -9.42
N ASP A 148 -11.09 3.18 -10.53
CA ASP A 148 -10.60 2.75 -11.86
C ASP A 148 -9.39 3.56 -12.33
N ALA A 149 -9.36 4.88 -12.06
CA ALA A 149 -8.23 5.74 -12.40
C ALA A 149 -6.99 5.51 -11.50
N VAL A 150 -7.15 4.83 -10.36
CA VAL A 150 -6.06 4.51 -9.43
C VAL A 150 -5.48 3.12 -9.72
N ASP A 151 -6.30 2.16 -10.17
CA ASP A 151 -5.84 0.83 -10.57
C ASP A 151 -5.05 0.85 -11.90
N ASP A 152 -5.42 1.70 -12.86
CA ASP A 152 -4.74 1.82 -14.17
C ASP A 152 -3.29 2.39 -14.07
N VAL A 153 -2.91 2.93 -12.92
CA VAL A 153 -1.56 3.48 -12.65
C VAL A 153 -0.65 2.47 -11.92
N MET A 154 -1.22 1.36 -11.44
CA MET A 154 -0.50 0.36 -10.64
C MET A 154 -0.09 -0.90 -11.41
N GLU A 155 -0.48 -1.01 -12.68
CA GLU A 155 -0.29 -2.22 -13.50
C GLU A 155 1.05 -2.28 -14.27
N ASP A 156 1.96 -1.33 -14.05
CA ASP A 156 3.29 -1.36 -14.68
C ASP A 156 4.39 -1.77 -13.69
N ASP A 157 5.25 -2.68 -14.14
CA ASP A 157 6.55 -3.12 -13.60
C ASP A 157 6.61 -4.58 -13.11
N GLU A 158 6.59 -5.50 -14.09
CA GLU A 158 6.90 -6.92 -13.93
C GLU A 158 8.37 -7.31 -14.18
N GLU A 159 9.27 -6.38 -14.48
CA GLU A 159 10.71 -6.69 -14.55
C GLU A 159 11.52 -5.78 -13.61
N GLU A 160 11.98 -6.36 -12.49
CA GLU A 160 13.02 -5.74 -11.66
C GLU A 160 14.30 -5.60 -12.49
N SER A 161 14.47 -4.44 -13.13
CA SER A 161 15.63 -4.15 -13.97
C SER A 161 16.90 -4.10 -13.12
N GLU A 162 18.02 -4.53 -13.71
CA GLU A 162 19.33 -4.44 -13.04
C GLU A 162 19.73 -2.98 -12.74
N GLU A 163 19.14 -2.02 -13.46
CA GLU A 163 19.31 -0.58 -13.22
C GLU A 163 18.75 -0.15 -11.87
N VAL A 164 17.56 -0.61 -11.48
CA VAL A 164 16.97 -0.29 -10.16
C VAL A 164 17.84 -0.85 -9.03
N VAL A 165 18.43 -2.04 -9.22
CA VAL A 165 19.34 -2.64 -8.25
C VAL A 165 20.62 -1.80 -8.10
N ASN A 166 21.20 -1.35 -9.22
CA ASN A 166 22.39 -0.49 -9.18
C ASN A 166 22.09 0.86 -8.53
N GLN A 167 20.95 1.48 -8.84
CA GLN A 167 20.53 2.74 -8.22
C GLN A 167 20.40 2.63 -6.69
N VAL A 168 19.87 1.52 -6.18
CA VAL A 168 19.76 1.28 -4.73
C VAL A 168 21.14 1.06 -4.09
N LEU A 169 22.07 0.40 -4.79
CA LEU A 169 23.45 0.25 -4.30
C LEU A 169 24.17 1.60 -4.21
N ASP A 170 23.95 2.48 -5.20
CA ASP A 170 24.47 3.85 -5.20
C ASP A 170 23.86 4.70 -4.08
N GLU A 171 22.55 4.60 -3.84
CA GLU A 171 21.85 5.28 -2.73
C GLU A 171 22.44 4.90 -1.36
N ILE A 172 22.87 3.64 -1.21
CA ILE A 172 23.48 3.12 0.03
C ILE A 172 24.94 3.57 0.17
N GLY A 173 25.52 4.17 -0.88
CA GLY A 173 26.91 4.61 -0.94
C GLY A 173 27.89 3.48 -1.24
N ILE A 174 27.45 2.43 -1.95
CA ILE A 174 28.27 1.31 -2.38
C ILE A 174 28.54 1.49 -3.86
N ASP A 175 29.62 2.21 -4.15
CA ASP A 175 30.06 2.41 -5.52
C ASP A 175 30.74 1.12 -6.01
N LEU A 176 29.99 0.26 -6.72
CA LEU A 176 30.51 -1.01 -7.27
C LEU A 176 31.71 -0.78 -8.20
N SER A 177 31.83 0.43 -8.75
CA SER A 177 32.94 0.83 -9.62
C SER A 177 34.28 0.90 -8.88
N GLN A 178 34.27 1.22 -7.58
CA GLN A 178 35.49 1.37 -6.78
C GLN A 178 36.09 0.01 -6.38
N ALA A 179 35.26 -1.04 -6.30
CA ALA A 179 35.71 -2.41 -6.01
C ALA A 179 36.30 -3.14 -7.24
N LEU A 180 36.11 -2.60 -8.45
CA LEU A 180 36.70 -3.09 -9.69
C LEU A 180 38.01 -2.36 -10.08
N GLY A 181 38.45 -1.38 -9.28
CA GLY A 181 39.54 -0.45 -9.60
C GLY A 181 40.95 -0.83 -9.12
N GLU A 182 41.15 -1.96 -8.44
CA GLU A 182 42.49 -2.41 -8.00
C GLU A 182 42.75 -3.86 -8.40
N THR A 183 42.76 -4.13 -9.72
CA THR A 183 43.54 -5.26 -10.23
C THR A 183 44.98 -4.78 -10.46
N PRO A 184 45.97 -5.23 -9.68
CA PRO A 184 47.36 -4.88 -9.94
C PRO A 184 47.81 -5.60 -11.21
N ASN A 185 47.72 -4.93 -12.36
CA ASN A 185 48.38 -5.35 -13.60
C ASN A 185 49.88 -5.07 -13.48
N GLY A 186 50.54 -5.82 -12.61
CA GLY A 186 51.99 -5.99 -12.63
C GLY A 186 52.29 -7.42 -13.04
N LEU A 187 52.66 -7.65 -14.31
CA LEU A 187 53.68 -8.62 -14.75
C LEU A 187 53.75 -8.70 -16.28
N SER A 188 54.98 -8.53 -16.80
CA SER A 188 55.45 -8.76 -18.20
C SER A 188 55.14 -7.61 -19.18
N VAL A 189 56.10 -6.94 -19.84
CA VAL A 189 57.41 -7.38 -20.35
C VAL A 189 58.37 -6.18 -20.33
N LYS A 190 59.53 -6.33 -19.67
CA LYS A 190 60.72 -5.51 -19.97
C LYS A 190 61.24 -5.97 -21.33
N THR A 191 61.03 -5.19 -22.38
CA THR A 191 61.70 -5.39 -23.66
C THR A 191 63.14 -4.91 -23.51
N THR A 192 64.06 -5.86 -23.37
CA THR A 192 65.49 -5.65 -23.56
C THR A 192 65.76 -5.53 -25.06
N GLU A 193 65.93 -4.31 -25.57
CA GLU A 193 66.55 -4.09 -26.88
C GLU A 193 68.06 -4.25 -26.72
N GLY A 194 68.54 -5.43 -27.11
CA GLY A 194 69.97 -5.73 -27.23
C GLY A 194 70.52 -5.23 -28.55
N GLU A 195 71.70 -4.64 -28.46
CA GLU A 195 72.68 -4.43 -29.53
C GLU A 195 72.71 -5.59 -30.54
N GLN A 196 72.54 -5.26 -31.82
CA GLN A 196 73.23 -5.97 -32.89
C GLN A 196 73.90 -4.94 -33.79
N GLU A 197 75.16 -4.68 -33.44
CA GLU A 197 76.16 -4.10 -34.33
C GLU A 197 76.56 -5.15 -35.38
N SER A 198 77.04 -4.64 -36.52
CA SER A 198 77.95 -5.27 -37.50
C SER A 198 77.38 -5.99 -38.74
N LEU A 199 77.55 -5.26 -39.86
CA LEU A 199 78.25 -5.69 -41.09
C LEU A 199 77.62 -6.81 -41.94
N ARG A 200 77.21 -6.45 -43.18
CA ARG A 200 77.85 -6.96 -44.43
C ARG A 200 77.26 -6.32 -45.70
N LEU A 201 78.20 -5.76 -46.48
CA LEU A 201 78.25 -5.48 -47.93
C LEU A 201 77.34 -4.39 -48.49
#